data_AF-A0A957SNY3-F1
#
_entry.id   AF-A0A957SNY3-F1
#
_cell.length_a   1.000
_cell.length_b   1.000
_cell.length_c   1.000
_cell.angle_alpha   90.00
_cell.angle_beta   90.00
_cell.angle_gamma   90.00
#
_symmetry.space_group_name_H-M   'P 1'
#
loop_
_entity.id
_entity.type
_entity.pdbx_description
1 polymer ?
#
loop_
_entity_poly.entity_id
_entity_poly.type
_entity_poly.pdbx_seq_one_letter_code
_entity_poly.pdbx_strand_id
1 'polypeptide(L)'
;MIQIDTQYLLDTLQDAIRINSILPHEEKLATFFAEKIRELGLEPEWQVVAVGRPNVYASAQLGPSERLITLTGHLDTVGVAANWPSDPFDPIIKDGKLYGLGSYDMKSGLVCALAAFKALLEDTALHPQLGRIGFAATVDEEGLGLGAKALLETPLGQSDAMLLGEPFWGGVLGPAPTGLTGKVLYKLTVTGRMAHGFYPERGVNAVEDAGKIVAALERLNLGAHPTYGRGNYSTLKIDGGYKEYAIVVPEKCEVIITRLTIPGETRDSAVADMR
;
A
#
# COMPACT_ATOMS: atom_id res chain seq x y z
N MET A 1 -4.82 -24.35 23.69
CA MET A 1 -5.17 -23.98 22.30
C MET A 1 -5.36 -22.49 22.32
N ILE A 2 -4.64 -21.77 21.45
CA ILE A 2 -4.83 -20.32 21.30
C ILE A 2 -6.30 -20.05 21.01
N GLN A 3 -6.93 -19.20 21.82
CA GLN A 3 -8.27 -18.70 21.54
C GLN A 3 -8.17 -17.26 21.05
N ILE A 4 -8.75 -17.00 19.89
CA ILE A 4 -8.88 -15.65 19.35
C ILE A 4 -10.19 -15.07 19.83
N ASP A 5 -10.11 -13.89 20.45
CA ASP A 5 -11.29 -13.12 20.87
C ASP A 5 -11.93 -12.46 19.65
N THR A 6 -13.02 -13.06 19.16
CA THR A 6 -13.74 -12.57 17.98
C THR A 6 -14.48 -11.26 18.24
N GLN A 7 -14.86 -11.00 19.49
CA GLN A 7 -15.54 -9.75 19.85
C GLN A 7 -14.53 -8.60 19.82
N TYR A 8 -13.36 -8.79 20.44
CA TYR A 8 -12.24 -7.85 20.36
C TYR A 8 -11.85 -7.53 18.92
N LEU A 9 -11.77 -8.54 18.04
CA LEU A 9 -11.50 -8.34 16.61
C LEU A 9 -12.52 -7.43 15.95
N LEU A 10 -13.82 -7.74 16.13
CA LEU A 10 -14.89 -7.03 15.44
C LEU A 10 -15.02 -5.59 15.94
N ASP A 11 -14.90 -5.37 17.25
CA ASP A 11 -14.97 -4.03 17.85
C ASP A 11 -13.76 -3.19 17.42
N THR A 12 -12.56 -3.74 17.53
CA THR A 12 -11.33 -3.05 17.10
C THR A 12 -11.36 -2.70 15.61
N LEU A 13 -11.88 -3.59 14.76
CA LEU A 13 -12.00 -3.33 13.33
C LEU A 13 -13.02 -2.24 13.02
N GLN A 14 -14.18 -2.25 13.68
CA GLN A 14 -15.18 -1.18 13.51
C GLN A 14 -14.60 0.17 13.94
N ASP A 15 -13.93 0.24 15.09
CA ASP A 15 -13.28 1.46 15.57
C ASP A 15 -12.18 1.94 14.61
N ALA A 16 -11.36 1.02 14.08
CA ALA A 16 -10.35 1.35 13.08
C ALA A 16 -10.97 1.90 11.78
N ILE A 17 -12.08 1.32 11.30
CA ILE A 17 -12.79 1.81 10.10
C ILE A 17 -13.33 3.22 10.31
N ARG A 18 -13.82 3.56 11.51
CA ARG A 18 -14.33 4.90 11.85
C ARG A 18 -13.29 5.99 11.76
N ILE A 19 -12.01 5.64 11.78
CA ILE A 19 -10.91 6.59 11.64
C ILE A 19 -10.57 6.75 10.16
N ASN A 20 -10.81 7.96 9.64
CA ASN A 20 -10.34 8.32 8.30
C ASN A 20 -8.81 8.36 8.29
N SER A 21 -8.23 7.42 7.55
CA SER A 21 -6.79 7.29 7.30
C SER A 21 -6.46 7.29 5.80
N ILE A 22 -7.31 7.90 4.96
CA ILE A 22 -6.99 8.06 3.53
C ILE A 22 -5.66 8.79 3.41
N LEU A 23 -4.75 8.27 2.58
CA LEU A 23 -3.43 8.87 2.37
C LEU A 23 -3.54 10.38 2.08
N PRO A 24 -2.87 11.29 2.82
CA PRO A 24 -1.87 11.08 3.88
C PRO A 24 -2.38 11.42 5.31
N HIS A 25 -3.51 10.87 5.74
CA HIS A 25 -4.16 11.19 7.03
C HIS A 25 -4.04 10.06 8.08
N GLU A 26 -2.90 9.37 8.14
CA GLU A 26 -2.72 8.16 8.95
C GLU A 26 -2.57 8.41 10.46
N GLU A 27 -2.19 9.63 10.88
CA GLU A 27 -1.80 9.96 12.26
C GLU A 27 -2.79 9.46 13.33
N LYS A 28 -4.09 9.69 13.13
CA LYS A 28 -5.12 9.28 14.09
C LYS A 28 -5.21 7.76 14.24
N LEU A 29 -5.03 7.02 13.15
CA LEU A 29 -5.07 5.57 13.19
C LEU A 29 -3.77 5.03 13.79
N ALA A 30 -2.62 5.67 13.54
CA ALA A 30 -1.37 5.37 14.23
C ALA A 30 -1.52 5.53 15.75
N THR A 31 -2.13 6.64 16.21
CA THR A 31 -2.47 6.84 17.63
C THR A 31 -3.38 5.75 18.17
N PHE A 32 -4.42 5.36 17.43
CA PHE A 32 -5.30 4.27 17.84
C PHE A 32 -4.52 2.96 18.06
N PHE A 33 -3.65 2.56 17.13
CA PHE A 33 -2.84 1.35 17.30
C PHE A 33 -1.77 1.48 18.40
N ALA A 34 -1.24 2.67 18.64
CA ALA A 34 -0.36 2.91 19.77
C ALA A 34 -1.07 2.70 21.11
N GLU A 35 -2.31 3.18 21.26
CA GLU A 35 -3.11 2.90 22.45
C GLU A 35 -3.44 1.41 22.57
N LYS A 36 -3.74 0.73 21.46
CA LYS A 36 -3.92 -0.73 21.48
C LYS A 36 -2.68 -1.48 21.94
N ILE A 37 -1.48 -1.06 21.54
CA ILE A 37 -0.23 -1.63 22.07
C ILE A 37 -0.10 -1.39 23.58
N ARG A 38 -0.46 -0.21 24.07
CA ARG A 38 -0.45 0.09 25.52
C ARG A 38 -1.46 -0.74 26.31
N GLU A 39 -2.65 -0.98 25.76
CA GLU A 39 -3.66 -1.88 26.34
C GLU A 39 -3.10 -3.31 26.53
N LEU A 40 -2.15 -3.73 25.70
CA LEU A 40 -1.44 -5.02 25.81
C LEU A 40 -0.26 -5.00 26.80
N GLY A 41 -0.02 -3.88 27.48
CA GLY A 41 1.05 -3.74 28.48
C GLY A 41 2.45 -3.50 27.91
N LEU A 42 2.54 -3.06 26.64
CA LEU A 42 3.79 -2.71 25.97
C LEU A 42 3.88 -1.19 25.74
N GLU A 43 5.10 -0.65 25.63
CA GLU A 43 5.29 0.74 25.19
C GLU A 43 5.39 0.79 23.66
N PRO A 44 4.52 1.56 22.96
CA PRO A 44 4.63 1.72 21.53
C PRO A 44 5.87 2.54 21.14
N GLU A 45 6.62 2.01 20.17
CA GLU A 45 7.67 2.75 19.49
C GLU A 45 7.08 3.52 18.31
N TRP A 46 7.54 4.76 18.15
CA TRP A 46 7.11 5.67 17.09
C TRP A 46 8.27 5.95 16.14
N GLN A 47 8.02 5.80 14.85
CA GLN A 47 8.97 6.20 13.81
C GLN A 47 8.31 7.20 12.87
N VAL A 48 8.69 8.47 12.99
CA VAL A 48 8.20 9.54 12.12
C VAL A 48 8.81 9.41 10.73
N VAL A 49 8.02 8.94 9.77
CA VAL A 49 8.45 8.73 8.37
C VAL A 49 8.32 10.04 7.57
N ALA A 50 7.24 10.78 7.84
CA ALA A 50 7.01 12.14 7.36
C ALA A 50 6.13 12.91 8.37
N VAL A 51 5.95 14.21 8.16
CA VAL A 51 5.09 15.05 9.02
C VAL A 51 3.68 14.47 9.05
N GLY A 52 3.18 14.11 10.24
CA GLY A 52 1.85 13.52 10.44
C GLY A 52 1.73 12.06 9.99
N ARG A 53 2.83 11.38 9.67
CA ARG A 53 2.82 10.00 9.15
C ARG A 53 3.83 9.12 9.89
N PRO A 54 3.53 8.74 11.14
CA PRO A 54 4.40 7.84 11.88
C PRO A 54 4.02 6.37 11.66
N ASN A 55 5.03 5.52 11.49
CA ASN A 55 4.86 4.10 11.81
C ASN A 55 4.72 3.95 13.32
N VAL A 56 3.99 2.93 13.76
CA VAL A 56 3.88 2.54 15.16
C VAL A 56 4.12 1.04 15.27
N TYR A 57 4.96 0.63 16.21
CA TYR A 57 5.30 -0.77 16.36
C TYR A 57 5.69 -1.12 17.80
N ALA A 58 5.73 -2.42 18.10
CA ALA A 58 6.21 -2.96 19.36
C ALA A 58 6.77 -4.37 19.18
N SER A 59 7.60 -4.82 20.12
CA SER A 59 8.05 -6.21 20.17
C SER A 59 8.09 -6.74 21.60
N ALA A 60 8.01 -8.06 21.75
CA ALA A 60 8.09 -8.75 23.03
C ALA A 60 8.92 -10.03 22.90
N GLN A 61 9.79 -10.27 23.88
CA GLN A 61 10.51 -11.54 24.03
C GLN A 61 9.65 -12.49 24.85
N LEU A 62 9.12 -13.55 24.23
CA LEU A 62 8.22 -14.48 24.91
C LEU A 62 8.93 -15.74 25.40
N GLY A 63 9.87 -16.25 24.62
CA GLY A 63 10.57 -17.50 24.93
C GLY A 63 12.09 -17.39 24.86
N PRO A 64 12.80 -18.53 24.96
CA PRO A 64 14.26 -18.56 24.96
C PRO A 64 14.89 -18.42 23.57
N SER A 65 14.10 -18.48 22.49
CA SER A 65 14.62 -18.31 21.13
C SER A 65 14.82 -16.83 20.79
N GLU A 66 15.93 -16.48 20.15
CA GLU A 66 16.17 -15.11 19.66
C GLU A 66 15.49 -14.81 18.33
N ARG A 67 14.90 -15.83 17.67
CA ARG A 67 14.18 -15.63 16.40
C ARG A 67 13.06 -14.62 16.55
N LEU A 68 13.00 -13.67 15.61
CA LEU A 68 12.01 -12.61 15.55
C LEU A 68 11.04 -12.83 14.38
N ILE A 69 9.75 -12.90 14.69
CA ILE A 69 8.68 -12.89 13.68
C ILE A 69 7.82 -11.65 13.88
N THR A 70 7.65 -10.85 12.83
CA THR A 70 6.83 -9.63 12.89
C THR A 70 5.53 -9.79 12.10
N LEU A 71 4.40 -9.46 12.72
CA LEU A 71 3.10 -9.33 12.08
C LEU A 71 2.91 -7.87 11.67
N THR A 72 2.60 -7.61 10.41
CA THR A 72 2.61 -6.23 9.89
C THR A 72 1.50 -5.95 8.88
N GLY A 73 1.24 -4.67 8.68
CA GLY A 73 0.29 -4.14 7.72
C GLY A 73 0.39 -2.63 7.58
N HIS A 74 -0.54 -2.05 6.82
CA HIS A 74 -0.59 -0.61 6.59
C HIS A 74 -1.82 0.06 7.21
N LEU A 75 -1.66 1.36 7.49
CA LEU A 75 -2.65 2.23 8.13
C LEU A 75 -3.49 2.98 7.10
N ASP A 76 -2.89 3.31 5.96
CA ASP A 76 -3.52 4.11 4.93
C ASP A 76 -4.62 3.35 4.17
N THR A 77 -5.40 4.11 3.43
CA THR A 77 -6.37 3.58 2.46
C THR A 77 -6.36 4.46 1.22
N VAL A 78 -6.74 3.92 0.07
CA VAL A 78 -7.08 4.74 -1.10
C VAL A 78 -8.31 5.64 -0.85
N GLY A 79 -8.52 6.60 -1.75
CA GLY A 79 -9.71 7.45 -1.75
C GLY A 79 -11.01 6.67 -1.96
N VAL A 80 -12.12 7.27 -1.49
CA VAL A 80 -13.47 6.69 -1.59
C VAL A 80 -13.96 6.71 -3.03
N ALA A 81 -14.53 5.59 -3.49
CA ALA A 81 -15.16 5.53 -4.81
C ALA A 81 -16.37 6.48 -4.90
N ALA A 82 -16.57 7.12 -6.05
CA ALA A 82 -17.63 8.11 -6.26
C ALA A 82 -19.06 7.56 -6.01
N ASN A 83 -19.27 6.26 -6.18
CA ASN A 83 -20.54 5.56 -6.02
C ASN A 83 -20.61 4.73 -4.73
N TRP A 84 -19.84 5.08 -3.70
CA TRP A 84 -19.93 4.38 -2.40
C TRP A 84 -21.34 4.55 -1.81
N PRO A 85 -22.01 3.46 -1.42
CA PRO A 85 -23.45 3.47 -1.14
C PRO A 85 -23.85 4.02 0.24
N SER A 86 -22.89 4.21 1.14
CA SER A 86 -23.09 4.63 2.53
C SER A 86 -21.97 5.56 3.00
N ASP A 87 -21.96 5.97 4.28
CA ASP A 87 -20.77 6.58 4.85
C ASP A 87 -19.63 5.52 4.89
N PRO A 88 -18.47 5.75 4.23
CA PRO A 88 -17.36 4.81 4.22
C PRO A 88 -16.71 4.61 5.60
N PHE A 89 -16.91 5.55 6.53
CA PHE A 89 -16.37 5.51 7.90
C PHE A 89 -17.43 5.14 8.94
N ASP A 90 -18.65 4.78 8.51
CA ASP A 90 -19.64 4.14 9.38
C ASP A 90 -19.71 2.65 9.03
N PRO A 91 -18.97 1.77 9.73
CA PRO A 91 -18.99 0.35 9.46
C PRO A 91 -20.40 -0.25 9.60
N ILE A 92 -20.82 -0.98 8.58
CA ILE A 92 -22.12 -1.65 8.53
C ILE A 92 -21.90 -3.16 8.41
N ILE A 93 -22.52 -3.93 9.29
CA ILE A 93 -22.58 -5.40 9.13
C ILE A 93 -23.87 -5.75 8.39
N LYS A 94 -23.74 -6.40 7.24
CA LYS A 94 -24.85 -6.86 6.42
C LYS A 94 -24.51 -8.17 5.73
N ASP A 95 -25.42 -9.14 5.77
CA ASP A 95 -25.27 -10.45 5.10
C ASP A 95 -23.95 -11.17 5.46
N GLY A 96 -23.55 -11.09 6.73
CA GLY A 96 -22.31 -11.70 7.23
C GLY A 96 -21.01 -11.01 6.79
N LYS A 97 -21.09 -9.80 6.23
CA LYS A 97 -19.95 -8.99 5.80
C LYS A 97 -19.93 -7.65 6.51
N LEU A 98 -18.73 -7.18 6.84
CA LEU A 98 -18.50 -5.84 7.35
C LEU A 98 -18.12 -4.92 6.17
N TYR A 99 -18.86 -3.83 6.00
CA TYR A 99 -18.64 -2.83 4.96
C TYR A 99 -18.08 -1.57 5.59
N GLY A 100 -17.05 -1.00 4.97
CA GLY A 100 -16.40 0.25 5.38
C GLY A 100 -15.05 0.38 4.66
N LEU A 101 -14.56 1.60 4.47
CA LEU A 101 -13.28 1.83 3.81
C LEU A 101 -12.15 1.23 4.66
N GLY A 102 -11.29 0.44 4.02
CA GLY A 102 -10.23 -0.30 4.69
C GLY A 102 -10.65 -1.63 5.30
N SER A 103 -11.94 -1.99 5.31
CA SER A 103 -12.42 -3.26 5.88
C SER A 103 -11.82 -4.50 5.21
N TYR A 104 -11.49 -4.41 3.92
CA TYR A 104 -10.79 -5.47 3.18
C TYR A 104 -9.29 -5.18 3.06
N ASP A 105 -8.93 -3.97 2.61
CA ASP A 105 -7.56 -3.54 2.35
C ASP A 105 -7.17 -2.31 3.20
N MET A 106 -6.43 -2.48 4.31
CA MET A 106 -6.16 -3.78 4.95
C MET A 106 -6.39 -3.76 6.47
N LYS A 107 -7.27 -2.88 6.96
CA LYS A 107 -7.54 -2.71 8.40
C LYS A 107 -7.96 -4.03 9.07
N SER A 108 -8.70 -4.90 8.38
CA SER A 108 -9.05 -6.23 8.92
C SER A 108 -7.83 -7.10 9.13
N GLY A 109 -6.94 -7.16 8.14
CA GLY A 109 -5.65 -7.86 8.24
C GLY A 109 -4.77 -7.34 9.36
N LEU A 110 -4.66 -6.01 9.49
CA LEU A 110 -3.88 -5.38 10.55
C LEU A 110 -4.47 -5.64 11.95
N VAL A 111 -5.79 -5.62 12.09
CA VAL A 111 -6.48 -5.98 13.36
C VAL A 111 -6.33 -7.47 13.66
N CYS A 112 -6.35 -8.35 12.66
CA CYS A 112 -6.04 -9.76 12.83
C CYS A 112 -4.59 -9.98 13.30
N ALA A 113 -3.63 -9.24 12.75
CA ALA A 113 -2.24 -9.26 13.20
C ALA A 113 -2.12 -8.83 14.68
N LEU A 114 -2.80 -7.75 15.07
CA LEU A 114 -2.83 -7.28 16.45
C LEU A 114 -3.46 -8.31 17.41
N ALA A 115 -4.57 -8.95 17.02
CA ALA A 115 -5.23 -9.96 17.84
C ALA A 115 -4.39 -11.23 17.99
N ALA A 116 -3.70 -11.66 16.93
CA ALA A 116 -2.74 -12.77 17.01
C ALA A 116 -1.56 -12.42 17.92
N PHE A 117 -1.03 -11.20 17.82
CA PHE A 117 0.00 -10.68 18.71
C PHE A 117 -0.46 -10.71 20.18
N LYS A 118 -1.65 -10.17 20.47
CA LYS A 118 -2.31 -10.25 21.80
C LYS A 118 -2.41 -11.69 22.32
N ALA A 119 -2.93 -12.61 21.51
CA ALA A 119 -3.14 -13.98 21.94
C ALA A 119 -1.83 -14.70 22.28
N LEU A 120 -0.74 -14.39 21.57
CA LEU A 120 0.60 -14.92 21.87
C LEU A 120 1.20 -14.31 23.15
N LEU A 121 0.95 -13.03 23.42
CA LEU A 121 1.34 -12.41 24.69
C LEU A 121 0.67 -13.10 25.89
N GLU A 122 -0.63 -13.42 25.75
CA GLU A 122 -1.44 -13.97 26.84
C GLU A 122 -1.25 -15.48 27.06
N ASP A 123 -0.96 -16.26 26.00
CA ASP A 123 -0.76 -17.71 26.09
C ASP A 123 0.66 -18.07 26.57
N THR A 124 0.90 -17.86 27.87
CA THR A 124 2.18 -18.16 28.53
C THR A 124 2.60 -19.64 28.44
N ALA A 125 1.67 -20.56 28.16
CA ALA A 125 2.01 -21.97 27.98
C ALA A 125 2.79 -22.23 26.69
N LEU A 126 2.65 -21.37 25.68
CA LEU A 126 3.40 -21.47 24.42
C LEU A 126 4.77 -20.81 24.49
N HIS A 127 4.98 -19.88 25.43
CA HIS A 127 6.21 -19.09 25.57
C HIS A 127 7.50 -19.92 25.50
N PRO A 128 7.62 -21.10 26.16
CA PRO A 128 8.83 -21.93 26.04
C PRO A 128 9.20 -22.39 24.62
N GLN A 129 8.25 -22.36 23.68
CA GLN A 129 8.43 -22.75 22.27
C GLN A 129 8.59 -21.54 21.34
N LEU A 130 8.46 -20.32 21.85
CA LEU A 130 8.47 -19.09 21.07
C LEU A 130 9.82 -18.36 21.20
N GLY A 131 9.95 -17.30 20.42
CA GLY A 131 11.06 -16.36 20.53
C GLY A 131 10.57 -14.94 20.74
N ARG A 132 11.08 -14.02 19.94
CA ARG A 132 10.60 -12.64 19.87
C ARG A 132 9.48 -12.52 18.86
N ILE A 133 8.45 -11.77 19.21
CA ILE A 133 7.38 -11.40 18.29
C ILE A 133 7.30 -9.88 18.15
N GLY A 134 7.00 -9.41 16.95
CA GLY A 134 6.79 -8.00 16.63
C GLY A 134 5.39 -7.76 16.07
N PHE A 135 4.89 -6.55 16.29
CA PHE A 135 3.74 -6.00 15.59
C PHE A 135 4.13 -4.63 15.02
N ALA A 136 3.81 -4.37 13.75
CA ALA A 136 4.06 -3.08 13.12
C ALA A 136 2.87 -2.62 12.27
N ALA A 137 2.50 -1.35 12.42
CA ALA A 137 1.55 -0.66 11.59
C ALA A 137 2.29 0.44 10.82
N THR A 138 2.34 0.30 9.50
CA THR A 138 3.12 1.17 8.62
C THR A 138 2.27 2.19 7.88
N VAL A 139 2.86 3.31 7.49
CA VAL A 139 2.20 4.33 6.66
C VAL A 139 2.65 4.26 5.20
N ASP A 140 1.88 4.89 4.31
CA ASP A 140 2.25 5.14 2.91
C ASP A 140 2.37 3.90 2.02
N GLU A 141 1.67 2.80 2.31
CA GLU A 141 1.70 1.63 1.43
C GLU A 141 1.09 1.95 0.06
N GLU A 142 -0.08 2.59 0.07
CA GLU A 142 -0.87 2.93 -1.14
C GLU A 142 -0.16 4.01 -1.99
N GLY A 143 0.85 4.65 -1.42
CA GLY A 143 1.71 5.65 -2.03
C GLY A 143 3.03 5.06 -2.54
N LEU A 144 4.12 5.44 -1.85
CA LEU A 144 5.50 5.12 -2.25
C LEU A 144 6.13 4.02 -1.38
N GLY A 145 5.39 3.45 -0.44
CA GLY A 145 5.85 2.45 0.51
C GLY A 145 6.87 3.01 1.51
N LEU A 146 6.80 4.29 1.87
CA LEU A 146 7.80 4.92 2.73
C LEU A 146 7.83 4.31 4.14
N GLY A 147 6.68 3.94 4.70
CA GLY A 147 6.62 3.34 6.03
C GLY A 147 7.31 1.99 6.10
N ALA A 148 7.02 1.10 5.15
CA ALA A 148 7.71 -0.19 5.06
C ALA A 148 9.22 -0.02 4.87
N LYS A 149 9.67 0.89 3.99
CA LYS A 149 11.09 1.20 3.80
C LYS A 149 11.76 1.69 5.08
N ALA A 150 11.10 2.58 5.82
CA ALA A 150 11.62 3.07 7.09
C ALA A 150 11.67 1.97 8.16
N LEU A 151 10.68 1.08 8.20
CA LEU A 151 10.64 -0.02 9.16
C LEU A 151 11.84 -0.97 8.99
N LEU A 152 12.31 -1.19 7.75
CA LEU A 152 13.48 -2.03 7.47
C LEU A 152 14.78 -1.53 8.14
N GLU A 153 14.86 -0.24 8.45
CA GLU A 153 16.00 0.39 9.14
C GLU A 153 15.92 0.26 10.68
N THR A 154 14.87 -0.39 11.21
CA THR A 154 14.68 -0.63 12.65
C THR A 154 15.10 -2.06 13.03
N PRO A 155 15.22 -2.38 14.34
CA PRO A 155 15.41 -3.77 14.78
C PRO A 155 14.30 -4.73 14.30
N LEU A 156 13.05 -4.26 14.19
CA LEU A 156 11.95 -5.07 13.62
C LEU A 156 12.17 -5.38 12.14
N GLY A 157 12.83 -4.48 11.41
CA GLY A 157 13.26 -4.69 10.03
C GLY A 157 14.16 -5.91 9.83
N GLN A 158 14.84 -6.35 10.90
CA GLN A 158 15.74 -7.50 10.91
C GLN A 158 15.04 -8.81 11.33
N SER A 159 13.71 -8.88 11.22
CA SER A 159 12.94 -10.09 11.51
C SER A 159 13.37 -11.27 10.64
N ASP A 160 13.42 -12.47 11.22
CA ASP A 160 13.63 -13.72 10.47
C ASP A 160 12.46 -14.00 9.50
N ALA A 161 11.26 -13.53 9.84
CA ALA A 161 10.09 -13.59 8.97
C ALA A 161 9.12 -12.43 9.27
N MET A 162 8.41 -11.99 8.23
CA MET A 162 7.29 -11.05 8.35
C MET A 162 6.02 -11.65 7.75
N LEU A 163 4.91 -11.55 8.46
CA LEU A 163 3.59 -11.91 7.95
C LEU A 163 2.80 -10.63 7.70
N LEU A 164 2.45 -10.39 6.44
CA LEU A 164 1.66 -9.25 6.01
C LEU A 164 0.18 -9.62 6.05
N GLY A 165 -0.65 -8.76 6.65
CA GLY A 165 -2.10 -8.94 6.72
C GLY A 165 -2.86 -8.60 5.42
N GLU A 166 -2.18 -8.42 4.29
CA GLU A 166 -2.81 -8.08 3.01
C GLU A 166 -3.90 -9.09 2.64
N PRO A 167 -4.97 -8.67 1.94
CA PRO A 167 -6.12 -9.52 1.70
C PRO A 167 -5.81 -10.56 0.60
N PHE A 168 -5.20 -11.66 1.01
CA PHE A 168 -5.02 -12.85 0.20
C PHE A 168 -5.54 -14.08 0.94
N TRP A 169 -6.57 -14.72 0.39
CA TRP A 169 -7.17 -15.92 0.99
C TRP A 169 -6.34 -17.17 0.68
N GLY A 170 -5.23 -17.33 1.41
CA GLY A 170 -4.42 -18.54 1.39
C GLY A 170 -5.26 -19.80 1.64
N GLY A 171 -4.99 -20.86 0.89
CA GLY A 171 -5.74 -22.13 0.92
C GLY A 171 -7.00 -22.15 0.04
N VAL A 172 -7.67 -21.00 -0.16
CA VAL A 172 -8.85 -20.89 -1.05
C VAL A 172 -8.44 -20.43 -2.44
N LEU A 173 -7.64 -19.35 -2.51
CA LEU A 173 -7.15 -18.79 -3.78
C LEU A 173 -5.82 -19.39 -4.23
N GLY A 174 -5.13 -20.09 -3.34
CA GLY A 174 -3.82 -20.68 -3.58
C GLY A 174 -2.92 -20.63 -2.35
N PRO A 175 -1.64 -21.02 -2.46
CA PRO A 175 -0.67 -20.86 -1.38
C PRO A 175 -0.46 -19.37 -1.06
N ALA A 176 -0.10 -19.07 0.19
CA ALA A 176 0.25 -17.71 0.59
C ALA A 176 1.41 -17.18 -0.30
N PRO A 177 1.30 -15.96 -0.86
CA PRO A 177 2.34 -15.40 -1.71
C PRO A 177 3.62 -15.17 -0.90
N THR A 178 4.74 -15.63 -1.42
CA THR A 178 6.08 -15.36 -0.85
C THR A 178 6.83 -14.25 -1.58
N GLY A 179 6.12 -13.56 -2.49
CA GLY A 179 6.66 -12.49 -3.31
C GLY A 179 5.59 -11.94 -4.24
N LEU A 180 5.85 -10.77 -4.82
CA LEU A 180 4.95 -10.02 -5.68
C LEU A 180 5.75 -9.52 -6.90
N THR A 181 5.06 -9.09 -7.96
CA THR A 181 5.68 -8.25 -8.99
C THR A 181 6.11 -6.91 -8.39
N GLY A 182 7.22 -6.34 -8.86
CA GLY A 182 7.60 -4.98 -8.52
C GLY A 182 6.74 -3.94 -9.27
N LYS A 183 6.89 -2.66 -8.92
CA LYS A 183 6.14 -1.54 -9.51
C LYS A 183 7.08 -0.39 -9.86
N VAL A 184 6.96 0.15 -11.07
CA VAL A 184 7.65 1.36 -11.53
C VAL A 184 6.60 2.38 -11.96
N LEU A 185 6.75 3.62 -11.47
CA LEU A 185 5.92 4.76 -11.87
C LEU A 185 6.74 5.69 -12.76
N TYR A 186 6.31 5.86 -14.00
CA TYR A 186 6.89 6.84 -14.92
C TYR A 186 6.06 8.12 -14.90
N LYS A 187 6.75 9.25 -14.76
CA LYS A 187 6.20 10.58 -15.06
C LYS A 187 6.88 11.11 -16.32
N LEU A 188 6.15 11.13 -17.42
CA LEU A 188 6.62 11.68 -18.69
C LEU A 188 6.12 13.12 -18.83
N THR A 189 7.00 14.01 -19.26
CA THR A 189 6.65 15.38 -19.66
C THR A 189 6.98 15.54 -21.14
N VAL A 190 5.96 15.72 -21.96
CA VAL A 190 6.10 16.02 -23.39
C VAL A 190 6.06 17.53 -23.56
N THR A 191 7.10 18.08 -24.16
CA THR A 191 7.23 19.51 -24.43
C THR A 191 7.10 19.75 -25.92
N GLY A 192 6.20 20.64 -26.29
CA GLY A 192 5.93 21.09 -27.64
C GLY A 192 6.29 22.56 -27.84
N ARG A 193 5.52 23.24 -28.68
CA ARG A 193 5.69 24.67 -28.98
C ARG A 193 4.33 25.31 -29.23
N MET A 194 4.03 26.38 -28.49
CA MET A 194 2.79 27.13 -28.67
C MET A 194 2.68 27.72 -30.08
N ALA A 195 1.47 27.71 -30.60
CA ALA A 195 1.04 28.46 -31.76
C ALA A 195 -0.47 28.72 -31.66
N HIS A 196 -0.97 29.63 -32.48
CA HIS A 196 -2.41 29.80 -32.63
C HIS A 196 -3.01 28.53 -33.23
N GLY A 197 -4.09 27.99 -32.66
CA GLY A 197 -4.69 26.71 -33.10
C GLY A 197 -5.24 26.71 -34.54
N PHE A 198 -5.38 27.89 -35.14
CA PHE A 198 -5.72 28.06 -36.57
C PHE A 198 -4.51 27.86 -37.52
N TYR A 199 -3.28 27.91 -36.98
CA TYR A 199 -2.02 27.71 -37.71
C TYR A 199 -1.16 26.66 -36.97
N PRO A 200 -1.67 25.41 -36.81
CA PRO A 200 -1.02 24.41 -35.99
C PRO A 200 0.38 24.03 -36.50
N GLU A 201 0.65 24.19 -37.80
CA GLU A 201 1.94 23.94 -38.44
C GLU A 201 3.08 24.85 -37.93
N ARG A 202 2.74 25.94 -37.24
CA ARG A 202 3.72 26.84 -36.60
C ARG A 202 4.13 26.40 -35.20
N GLY A 203 3.42 25.42 -34.63
CA GLY A 203 3.65 24.86 -33.30
C GLY A 203 4.11 23.41 -33.35
N VAL A 204 4.20 22.81 -32.15
CA VAL A 204 4.39 21.37 -31.95
C VAL A 204 3.42 20.96 -30.87
N ASN A 205 2.47 20.07 -31.19
CA ASN A 205 1.39 19.72 -30.28
C ASN A 205 1.80 18.63 -29.29
N ALA A 206 2.06 19.02 -28.05
CA ALA A 206 2.50 18.10 -26.99
C ALA A 206 1.44 17.04 -26.65
N VAL A 207 0.14 17.33 -26.80
CA VAL A 207 -0.94 16.37 -26.52
C VAL A 207 -0.98 15.28 -27.59
N GLU A 208 -0.84 15.65 -28.86
CA GLU A 208 -0.78 14.68 -29.95
C GLU A 208 0.47 13.79 -29.84
N ASP A 209 1.62 14.38 -29.53
CA ASP A 209 2.86 13.61 -29.37
C ASP A 209 2.82 12.72 -28.13
N ALA A 210 2.22 13.17 -27.02
CA ALA A 210 1.94 12.31 -25.86
C ALA A 210 1.02 11.13 -26.23
N GLY A 211 -0.02 11.38 -27.05
CA GLY A 211 -0.89 10.34 -27.57
C GLY A 211 -0.15 9.29 -28.39
N LYS A 212 0.81 9.71 -29.22
CA LYS A 212 1.68 8.79 -29.99
C LYS A 212 2.57 7.95 -29.06
N ILE A 213 3.13 8.54 -28.02
CA ILE A 213 3.94 7.82 -27.02
C ILE A 213 3.08 6.78 -26.29
N VAL A 214 1.89 7.17 -25.83
CA VAL A 214 0.96 6.25 -25.14
C VAL A 214 0.56 5.09 -26.06
N ALA A 215 0.25 5.36 -27.33
CA ALA A 215 -0.04 4.32 -28.31
C ALA A 215 1.16 3.38 -28.54
N ALA A 216 2.38 3.89 -28.48
CA ALA A 216 3.59 3.08 -28.66
C ALA A 216 3.93 2.19 -27.44
N LEU A 217 3.29 2.36 -26.28
CA LEU A 217 3.54 1.53 -25.09
C LEU A 217 3.25 0.04 -25.32
N GLU A 218 2.39 -0.30 -26.30
CA GLU A 218 2.14 -1.71 -26.67
C GLU A 218 3.39 -2.44 -27.15
N ARG A 219 4.42 -1.69 -27.55
CA ARG A 219 5.71 -2.20 -28.05
C ARG A 219 6.72 -2.43 -26.93
N LEU A 220 6.38 -2.11 -25.68
CA LEU A 220 7.27 -2.36 -24.54
C LEU A 220 7.59 -3.85 -24.43
N ASN A 221 8.87 -4.15 -24.21
CA ASN A 221 9.33 -5.51 -24.00
C ASN A 221 9.04 -5.97 -22.56
N LEU A 222 7.79 -6.34 -22.30
CA LEU A 222 7.38 -6.82 -20.99
C LEU A 222 7.86 -8.25 -20.75
N GLY A 223 8.76 -8.42 -19.77
CA GLY A 223 9.29 -9.71 -19.35
C GLY A 223 8.22 -10.69 -18.86
N ALA A 224 8.55 -11.98 -18.86
CA ALA A 224 7.72 -13.06 -18.31
C ALA A 224 8.50 -13.93 -17.33
N HIS A 225 7.84 -14.36 -16.26
CA HIS A 225 8.39 -15.20 -15.20
C HIS A 225 7.45 -16.38 -14.93
N PRO A 226 7.97 -17.62 -14.77
CA PRO A 226 7.14 -18.82 -14.57
C PRO A 226 6.16 -18.70 -13.40
N THR A 227 6.59 -18.10 -12.29
CA THR A 227 5.79 -17.94 -11.06
C THR A 227 4.93 -16.68 -11.03
N TYR A 228 5.42 -15.55 -11.56
CA TYR A 228 4.81 -14.23 -11.37
C TYR A 228 4.10 -13.72 -12.63
N GLY A 229 4.00 -14.55 -13.67
CA GLY A 229 3.34 -14.21 -14.92
C GLY A 229 4.15 -13.19 -15.73
N ARG A 230 3.44 -12.35 -16.48
CA ARG A 230 4.04 -11.34 -17.36
C ARG A 230 3.93 -9.97 -16.71
N GLY A 231 4.96 -9.14 -16.88
CA GLY A 231 4.86 -7.71 -16.59
C GLY A 231 3.71 -7.06 -17.37
N ASN A 232 3.27 -5.91 -16.92
CA ASN A 232 2.21 -5.14 -17.59
C ASN A 232 2.50 -3.63 -17.52
N TYR A 233 1.67 -2.83 -18.17
CA TYR A 233 1.63 -1.39 -17.95
C TYR A 233 0.19 -0.88 -17.95
N SER A 234 -0.01 0.31 -17.36
CA SER A 234 -1.27 1.04 -17.44
C SER A 234 -1.01 2.55 -17.43
N THR A 235 -1.62 3.27 -18.35
CA THR A 235 -1.63 4.74 -18.35
C THR A 235 -2.65 5.22 -17.33
N LEU A 236 -2.17 5.77 -16.22
CA LEU A 236 -2.99 6.22 -15.10
C LEU A 236 -3.54 7.63 -15.31
N LYS A 237 -2.80 8.48 -16.02
CA LYS A 237 -3.18 9.88 -16.27
C LYS A 237 -2.55 10.37 -17.57
N ILE A 238 -3.31 11.16 -18.33
CA ILE A 238 -2.83 12.04 -19.40
C ILE A 238 -3.48 13.40 -19.20
N ASP A 239 -2.68 14.46 -19.17
CA ASP A 239 -3.14 15.81 -18.84
C ASP A 239 -2.32 16.84 -19.61
N GLY A 240 -2.95 17.56 -20.52
CA GLY A 240 -2.29 18.52 -21.39
C GLY A 240 -3.29 19.44 -22.05
N GLY A 241 -2.80 20.57 -22.55
CA GLY A 241 -3.65 21.67 -23.00
C GLY A 241 -4.07 22.58 -21.86
N TYR A 242 -5.21 23.25 -22.04
CA TYR A 242 -5.69 24.31 -21.16
C TYR A 242 -6.98 23.86 -20.47
N LYS A 243 -7.21 24.33 -19.24
CA LYS A 243 -8.41 23.97 -18.47
C LYS A 243 -9.69 24.51 -19.12
N GLU A 244 -9.62 25.74 -19.61
CA GLU A 244 -10.68 26.36 -20.40
C GLU A 244 -10.43 26.15 -21.91
N TYR A 245 -11.50 26.30 -22.70
CA TYR A 245 -11.38 26.31 -24.16
C TYR A 245 -10.39 27.40 -24.62
N ALA A 246 -9.36 26.98 -25.35
CA ALA A 246 -8.37 27.88 -25.93
C ALA A 246 -7.96 27.40 -27.33
N ILE A 247 -7.98 28.29 -28.32
CA ILE A 247 -7.51 28.01 -29.68
C ILE A 247 -5.98 28.14 -29.73
N VAL A 248 -5.29 27.27 -29.00
CA VAL A 248 -3.83 27.29 -28.85
C VAL A 248 -3.28 25.87 -28.93
N VAL A 249 -2.20 25.70 -29.70
CA VAL A 249 -1.45 24.43 -29.75
C VAL A 249 -0.80 24.19 -28.37
N PRO A 250 -1.14 23.08 -27.68
CA PRO A 250 -0.56 22.78 -26.37
C PRO A 250 0.95 22.57 -26.42
N GLU A 251 1.70 23.31 -25.59
CA GLU A 251 3.16 23.13 -25.46
C GLU A 251 3.58 22.14 -24.38
N LYS A 252 2.65 21.65 -23.56
CA LYS A 252 2.96 20.71 -22.48
C LYS A 252 1.86 19.67 -22.32
N CYS A 253 2.27 18.42 -22.13
CA CYS A 253 1.41 17.33 -21.69
C CYS A 253 2.18 16.45 -20.70
N GLU A 254 1.57 16.10 -19.57
CA GLU A 254 2.10 15.15 -18.60
C GLU A 254 1.36 13.82 -18.69
N VAL A 255 2.10 12.72 -18.66
CA VAL A 255 1.58 11.35 -18.68
C VAL A 255 2.13 10.58 -17.47
N ILE A 256 1.25 9.91 -16.73
CA ILE A 256 1.61 9.00 -15.64
C ILE A 256 1.33 7.57 -16.07
N ILE A 257 2.34 6.70 -15.98
CA ILE A 257 2.26 5.29 -16.36
C ILE A 257 2.76 4.45 -15.20
N THR A 258 2.03 3.40 -14.83
CA THR A 258 2.53 2.33 -13.97
C THR A 258 2.96 1.14 -14.81
N ARG A 259 4.03 0.47 -14.42
CA ARG A 259 4.51 -0.80 -14.98
C ARG A 259 4.79 -1.77 -13.85
N LEU A 260 4.26 -2.99 -13.97
CA LEU A 260 4.65 -4.07 -13.08
C LEU A 260 5.90 -4.76 -13.63
N THR A 261 6.91 -4.88 -12.78
CA THR A 261 8.15 -5.58 -13.08
C THR A 261 8.12 -7.00 -12.56
N ILE A 262 8.82 -7.92 -13.21
CA ILE A 262 9.00 -9.28 -12.74
C ILE A 262 10.40 -9.45 -12.10
N PRO A 263 10.62 -10.51 -11.29
CA PRO A 263 11.96 -10.81 -10.81
C PRO A 263 12.98 -10.93 -11.94
N GLY A 264 14.13 -10.29 -11.76
CA GLY A 264 15.18 -10.16 -12.77
C GLY A 264 15.19 -8.80 -13.47
N GLU A 265 14.08 -8.08 -13.47
CA GLU A 265 14.04 -6.69 -13.94
C GLU A 265 14.46 -5.72 -12.85
N THR A 266 15.17 -4.67 -13.26
CA THR A 266 15.62 -3.57 -12.40
C THR A 266 14.99 -2.25 -12.83
N ARG A 267 15.07 -1.24 -11.95
CA ARG A 267 14.72 0.15 -12.32
C ARG A 267 15.39 0.57 -13.62
N ASP A 268 16.67 0.26 -13.78
CA ASP A 268 17.45 0.71 -14.93
C ASP A 268 17.02 -0.02 -16.22
N SER A 269 16.69 -1.32 -16.15
CA SER A 269 16.10 -2.03 -17.29
C SER A 269 14.73 -1.46 -17.67
N ALA A 270 13.90 -1.15 -16.67
CA ALA A 270 12.58 -0.57 -16.88
C ALA A 270 12.66 0.84 -17.49
N VAL A 271 13.69 1.62 -17.17
CA VAL A 271 13.96 2.93 -17.78
C VAL A 271 14.51 2.77 -19.20
N ALA A 272 15.35 1.76 -19.45
CA ALA A 272 15.89 1.50 -20.78
C ALA A 272 14.79 1.14 -21.79
N ASP A 273 13.76 0.39 -21.37
CA ASP A 273 12.62 0.03 -22.22
C ASP A 273 11.79 1.25 -22.69
N MET A 274 11.90 2.39 -22.01
CA MET A 274 11.17 3.62 -22.33
C MET A 274 11.94 4.57 -23.27
N ARG A 275 13.17 4.20 -23.69
CA ARG A 275 14.03 5.00 -24.59
C ARG A 275 13.96 4.48 -26.02
#